data_AF-A0A6H5IVS2-F1
#
_entry.id   AF-A0A6H5IVS2-F1
#
_cell.length_a   1.000
_cell.length_b   1.000
_cell.length_c   1.000
_cell.angle_alpha   90.00
_cell.angle_beta   90.00
_cell.angle_gamma   90.00
#
_symmetry.space_group_name_H-M   'P 1'
#
loop_
_entity.id
_entity.type
_entity.pdbx_description
1 polymer ?
#
loop_
_entity_poly.entity_id
_entity_poly.type
_entity_poly.pdbx_seq_one_letter_code
_entity_poly.pdbx_strand_id
1 'polypeptide(L)'
;MSSQKGNVKRTRPPKHQNTFAFKNSMHDTSHITKKINSLQIANVCQRCKSIIEWKIKYKKYKPLKQPGKCNKCDQKTVKHAYHTMCGPCARERDACPKCEQKASLVPAQPSKEEQQQLDAEMTAMLRSLPERKRRTFMRYMNGKQQDKKKKRKENSKHNAKVGKSLLEYEQGEEESKEKEDNNDDDDSDDSHVPESKHVTRTKQELLEKLNSLANNEDDDEGDADEDNFDSDSSDYDSESDEE
;
A
#
# COMPACT_ATOMS: atom_id res chain seq x y z
N MET A 1 37.18 -39.32 10.91
CA MET A 1 36.49 -38.03 11.05
C MET A 1 35.12 -38.15 10.39
N SER A 2 34.04 -37.78 11.08
CA SER A 2 32.67 -37.97 10.56
C SER A 2 32.31 -36.91 9.52
N SER A 3 31.95 -37.37 8.32
CA SER A 3 31.54 -36.56 7.16
C SER A 3 30.01 -36.44 7.05
N GLN A 4 29.27 -36.68 8.13
CA GLN A 4 27.81 -36.67 8.08
C GLN A 4 27.30 -35.22 8.09
N LYS A 5 26.79 -34.77 6.94
CA LYS A 5 25.99 -33.53 6.83
C LYS A 5 24.82 -33.67 7.80
N GLY A 6 24.86 -32.91 8.88
CA GLY A 6 23.89 -32.98 9.97
C GLY A 6 22.46 -32.93 9.45
N ASN A 7 21.59 -33.71 10.08
CA ASN A 7 20.16 -33.78 9.82
C ASN A 7 19.50 -32.42 10.17
N VAL A 8 19.43 -31.49 9.21
CA VAL A 8 19.10 -30.06 9.46
C VAL A 8 17.60 -29.75 9.56
N LYS A 9 16.78 -30.66 10.08
CA LYS A 9 15.43 -30.29 10.55
C LYS A 9 15.53 -29.90 12.02
N ARG A 10 15.84 -28.62 12.29
CA ARG A 10 15.81 -28.07 13.65
C ARG A 10 14.41 -28.21 14.22
N THR A 11 14.26 -29.02 15.27
CA THR A 11 12.98 -29.22 15.96
C THR A 11 12.54 -27.99 16.76
N ARG A 12 13.49 -27.14 17.17
CA ARG A 12 13.23 -25.98 18.05
C ARG A 12 13.60 -24.66 17.36
N PRO A 13 12.76 -23.62 17.48
CA PRO A 13 13.09 -22.28 16.98
C PRO A 13 14.37 -21.73 17.65
N PRO A 14 15.06 -20.77 17.03
CA PRO A 14 16.20 -20.10 17.65
C PRO A 14 15.81 -19.45 18.97
N LYS A 15 16.63 -19.65 20.01
CA LYS A 15 16.42 -19.10 21.36
C LYS A 15 16.35 -17.57 21.36
N HIS A 16 17.11 -16.94 20.47
CA HIS A 16 17.14 -15.50 20.27
C HIS A 16 16.56 -15.21 18.89
N GLN A 17 15.30 -14.84 18.84
CA GLN A 17 14.64 -14.39 17.62
C GLN A 17 14.80 -12.88 17.49
N ASN A 18 14.97 -12.39 16.25
CA ASN A 18 15.00 -10.96 16.00
C ASN A 18 13.59 -10.40 16.24
N THR A 19 13.46 -9.45 17.17
CA THR A 19 12.21 -8.74 17.46
C THR A 19 11.86 -7.74 16.36
N PHE A 20 12.87 -7.15 15.73
CA PHE A 20 12.70 -6.16 14.67
C PHE A 20 13.39 -6.58 13.37
N ALA A 21 12.75 -6.29 12.25
CA ALA A 21 13.37 -6.47 10.94
C ALA A 21 14.47 -5.40 10.72
N PHE A 22 15.54 -5.80 10.03
CA PHE A 22 16.61 -4.86 9.65
C PHE A 22 16.04 -3.71 8.80
N LYS A 23 16.32 -2.47 9.24
CA LYS A 23 15.97 -1.23 8.52
C LYS A 23 17.25 -0.52 8.11
N ASN A 24 17.38 -0.27 6.82
CA ASN A 24 18.57 0.38 6.25
C ASN A 24 18.82 1.79 6.84
N SER A 25 17.74 2.54 7.10
CA SER A 25 17.76 3.92 7.59
C SER A 25 18.06 4.07 9.09
N MET A 26 18.11 3.00 9.88
CA MET A 26 18.14 3.12 11.34
C MET A 26 19.42 3.77 11.88
N HIS A 27 20.57 3.47 11.26
CA HIS A 27 21.89 3.95 11.72
C HIS A 27 22.65 4.76 10.68
N ASP A 28 22.20 4.77 9.43
CA ASP A 28 22.85 5.47 8.33
C ASP A 28 21.80 6.25 7.55
N THR A 29 21.76 7.55 7.83
CA THR A 29 20.85 8.51 7.23
C THR A 29 21.52 9.33 6.13
N SER A 30 22.67 8.88 5.62
CA SER A 30 23.42 9.58 4.59
C SER A 30 22.59 9.80 3.32
N HIS A 31 22.88 10.90 2.61
CA HIS A 31 22.23 11.20 1.33
C HIS A 31 22.42 10.08 0.30
N ILE A 32 23.54 9.36 0.35
CA ILE A 32 23.82 8.22 -0.53
C ILE A 32 22.86 7.08 -0.22
N THR A 33 22.70 6.72 1.05
CA THR A 33 21.79 5.65 1.48
C THR A 33 20.33 6.00 1.18
N LYS A 34 19.93 7.26 1.36
CA LYS A 34 18.60 7.76 0.93
C LYS A 34 18.39 7.60 -0.58
N LYS A 35 19.35 8.03 -1.40
CA LYS A 35 19.29 7.87 -2.86
C LYS A 35 19.15 6.41 -3.27
N ILE A 36 19.95 5.51 -2.66
CA ILE A 36 19.91 4.07 -2.95
C ILE A 36 18.54 3.47 -2.58
N ASN A 37 17.96 3.86 -1.44
CA ASN A 37 16.63 3.39 -1.02
C ASN A 37 15.51 3.87 -1.94
N SER A 38 15.65 5.07 -2.53
CA SER A 38 14.67 5.59 -3.49
C SER A 38 14.81 5.03 -4.91
N LEU A 39 15.82 4.19 -5.19
CA LEU A 39 16.03 3.64 -6.52
C LEU A 39 14.88 2.71 -6.91
N GLN A 40 14.21 3.04 -8.01
CA GLN A 40 13.22 2.15 -8.63
C GLN A 40 13.92 1.18 -9.58
N ILE A 41 13.78 -0.12 -9.31
CA ILE A 41 14.34 -1.18 -10.16
C ILE A 41 13.31 -1.56 -11.21
N ALA A 42 13.58 -1.20 -12.45
CA ALA A 42 12.72 -1.41 -13.61
C ALA A 42 13.45 -2.15 -14.74
N ASN A 43 12.70 -2.67 -15.73
CA ASN A 43 13.22 -3.34 -16.92
C ASN A 43 14.06 -4.59 -16.62
N VAL A 44 13.75 -5.27 -15.53
CA VAL A 44 14.45 -6.46 -15.04
C VAL A 44 13.38 -7.52 -14.72
N CYS A 45 13.71 -8.80 -14.86
CA CYS A 45 12.78 -9.87 -14.50
C CYS A 45 12.50 -9.88 -12.98
N GLN A 46 11.36 -10.41 -12.55
CA GLN A 46 10.95 -10.42 -11.15
C GLN A 46 11.99 -11.04 -10.20
N ARG A 47 12.65 -12.12 -10.64
CA ARG A 47 13.74 -12.75 -9.88
C ARG A 47 14.90 -11.78 -9.65
N CYS A 48 15.37 -11.13 -10.71
CA CYS A 48 16.49 -10.20 -10.60
C CYS A 48 16.12 -8.93 -9.84
N LYS A 49 14.87 -8.46 -9.96
CA LYS A 49 14.33 -7.37 -9.15
C LYS A 49 14.46 -7.68 -7.65
N SER A 50 13.95 -8.83 -7.21
CA SER A 50 14.04 -9.25 -5.80
C SER A 50 15.48 -9.33 -5.27
N ILE A 51 16.43 -9.78 -6.12
CA ILE A 51 17.85 -9.85 -5.75
C ILE A 51 18.43 -8.45 -5.53
N ILE A 52 18.10 -7.49 -6.41
CA ILE A 52 18.61 -6.12 -6.31
C ILE A 52 17.95 -5.39 -5.13
N GLU A 53 16.63 -5.55 -4.94
CA GLU A 53 15.89 -5.02 -3.79
C GLU A 53 16.46 -5.54 -2.47
N TRP A 54 16.77 -6.83 -2.39
CA TRP A 54 17.43 -7.41 -1.23
C TRP A 54 18.81 -6.78 -0.98
N LYS A 55 19.61 -6.55 -2.04
CA LYS A 55 20.90 -5.87 -1.90
C LYS A 55 20.73 -4.44 -1.36
N ILE A 56 19.72 -3.71 -1.80
CA ILE A 56 19.39 -2.37 -1.29
C ILE A 56 18.97 -2.46 0.17
N LYS A 57 18.01 -3.33 0.48
CA LYS A 57 17.46 -3.53 1.83
C LYS A 57 18.52 -3.82 2.88
N TYR A 58 19.55 -4.60 2.52
CA TYR A 58 20.61 -5.03 3.44
C TYR A 58 21.96 -4.32 3.25
N LYS A 59 22.00 -3.12 2.64
CA LYS A 59 23.25 -2.35 2.41
C LYS A 59 24.34 -3.08 1.62
N LYS A 60 23.97 -4.08 0.81
CA LYS A 60 24.91 -4.84 -0.06
C LYS A 60 24.96 -4.31 -1.49
N TYR A 61 24.19 -3.25 -1.78
CA TYR A 61 24.13 -2.61 -3.08
C TYR A 61 25.37 -1.73 -3.30
N LYS A 62 26.05 -1.92 -4.44
CA LYS A 62 27.22 -1.16 -4.85
C LYS A 62 26.89 -0.38 -6.13
N PRO A 63 26.70 0.94 -6.07
CA PRO A 63 26.45 1.75 -7.25
C PRO A 63 27.70 1.77 -8.15
N LEU A 64 27.49 1.96 -9.45
CA LEU A 64 28.57 2.17 -10.40
C LEU A 64 29.12 3.60 -10.29
N LYS A 65 30.44 3.75 -10.23
CA LYS A 65 31.10 5.06 -10.34
C LYS A 65 31.23 5.52 -11.80
N GLN A 66 31.36 4.57 -12.71
CA GLN A 66 31.52 4.77 -14.15
C GLN A 66 30.63 3.77 -14.89
N PRO A 67 30.17 4.07 -16.12
CA PRO A 67 29.35 3.15 -16.88
C PRO A 67 30.12 1.87 -17.22
N GLY A 68 29.45 0.73 -17.05
CA GLY A 68 30.00 -0.60 -17.33
C GLY A 68 30.01 -0.93 -18.82
N LYS A 69 30.84 -1.91 -19.20
CA LYS A 69 30.88 -2.48 -20.55
C LYS A 69 29.67 -3.39 -20.77
N CYS A 70 28.99 -3.25 -21.90
CA CYS A 70 27.91 -4.14 -22.31
C CYS A 70 28.45 -5.42 -22.95
N ASN A 71 27.91 -6.59 -22.59
CA ASN A 71 28.29 -7.88 -23.18
C ASN A 71 27.88 -8.07 -24.65
N LYS A 72 27.03 -7.19 -25.22
CA LYS A 72 26.47 -7.36 -26.57
C LYS A 72 27.01 -6.37 -27.59
N CYS A 73 27.18 -5.11 -27.21
CA CYS A 73 27.75 -4.07 -28.08
C CYS A 73 29.19 -3.69 -27.72
N ASP A 74 29.74 -4.26 -26.64
CA ASP A 74 31.09 -3.98 -26.13
C ASP A 74 31.38 -2.51 -25.75
N GLN A 75 30.39 -1.63 -25.83
CA GLN A 75 30.49 -0.22 -25.45
C GLN A 75 30.24 -0.02 -23.95
N LYS A 76 30.82 1.04 -23.38
CA LYS A 76 30.62 1.46 -21.98
C LYS A 76 29.28 2.19 -21.79
N THR A 77 28.17 1.51 -22.04
CA THR A 77 26.82 2.10 -22.05
C THR A 77 25.94 1.64 -20.88
N VAL A 78 26.44 0.74 -20.02
CA VAL A 78 25.67 0.21 -18.89
C VAL A 78 25.67 1.20 -17.73
N LYS A 79 24.55 1.90 -17.54
CA LYS A 79 24.38 2.92 -16.47
C LYS A 79 23.90 2.35 -15.13
N HIS A 80 23.14 1.25 -15.16
CA HIS A 80 22.57 0.65 -13.95
C HIS A 80 23.49 -0.42 -13.35
N ALA A 81 23.64 -0.42 -12.02
CA ALA A 81 24.47 -1.41 -11.35
C ALA A 81 23.87 -2.83 -11.48
N TYR A 82 24.75 -3.83 -11.53
CA TYR A 82 24.40 -5.25 -11.69
C TYR A 82 23.78 -5.64 -13.04
N HIS A 83 23.72 -4.73 -14.02
CA HIS A 83 23.35 -5.08 -15.39
C HIS A 83 24.60 -5.56 -16.15
N THR A 84 24.43 -6.58 -16.98
CA THR A 84 25.46 -7.14 -17.87
C THR A 84 25.33 -6.61 -19.30
N MET A 85 24.15 -6.10 -19.66
CA MET A 85 23.85 -5.55 -20.97
C MET A 85 23.11 -4.22 -20.84
N CYS A 86 23.30 -3.35 -21.84
CA CYS A 86 22.69 -2.03 -21.86
C CYS A 86 21.21 -2.09 -22.27
N GLY A 87 20.47 -1.02 -21.96
CA GLY A 87 19.05 -0.89 -22.32
C GLY A 87 18.72 -1.11 -23.80
N PRO A 88 19.45 -0.54 -24.78
CA PRO A 88 19.15 -0.78 -26.19
C PRO A 88 19.31 -2.26 -26.58
N CYS A 89 20.41 -2.90 -26.19
CA CYS A 89 20.61 -4.33 -26.47
C CYS A 89 19.59 -5.24 -25.76
N ALA A 90 19.02 -4.81 -24.63
CA ALA A 90 17.97 -5.53 -23.93
C ALA A 90 16.63 -5.46 -24.65
N ARG A 91 16.30 -4.28 -25.22
CA ARG A 91 15.10 -4.08 -26.05
C ARG A 91 15.16 -4.85 -27.36
N GLU A 92 16.30 -4.87 -28.03
CA GLU A 92 16.46 -5.62 -29.29
C GLU A 92 16.32 -7.14 -29.13
N ARG A 93 16.59 -7.67 -27.94
CA ARG A 93 16.63 -9.12 -27.66
C ARG A 93 15.49 -9.59 -26.74
N ASP A 94 14.64 -8.68 -26.28
CA ASP A 94 13.59 -8.91 -25.29
C ASP A 94 14.07 -9.75 -24.09
N ALA A 95 15.24 -9.39 -23.55
CA ALA A 95 15.92 -10.14 -22.51
C ALA A 95 16.24 -9.27 -21.29
N CYS A 96 16.22 -9.91 -20.11
CA CYS A 96 16.56 -9.23 -18.86
C CYS A 96 18.02 -8.74 -18.87
N PRO A 97 18.29 -7.45 -18.58
CA PRO A 97 19.62 -6.88 -18.70
C PRO A 97 20.64 -7.38 -17.67
N LYS A 98 20.20 -8.20 -16.71
CA LYS A 98 21.06 -8.78 -15.66
C LYS A 98 21.33 -10.27 -15.83
N CYS A 99 20.36 -11.05 -16.31
CA CYS A 99 20.50 -12.51 -16.42
C CYS A 99 20.35 -13.05 -17.84
N GLU A 100 20.12 -12.16 -18.83
CA GLU A 100 19.98 -12.49 -20.26
C GLU A 100 18.85 -13.48 -20.58
N GLN A 101 17.99 -13.79 -19.61
CA GLN A 101 16.82 -14.64 -19.80
C GLN A 101 15.66 -13.84 -20.39
N LYS A 102 14.97 -14.44 -21.36
CA LYS A 102 13.68 -13.94 -21.88
C LYS A 102 12.63 -14.18 -20.81
N ALA A 103 12.12 -13.12 -20.21
CA ALA A 103 11.10 -13.17 -19.18
C ALA A 103 10.26 -11.91 -19.25
N SER A 104 9.03 -11.97 -18.72
CA SER A 104 8.22 -10.78 -18.51
C SER A 104 9.02 -9.76 -17.70
N LEU A 105 9.34 -8.64 -18.33
CA LEU A 105 10.06 -7.54 -17.71
C LEU A 105 9.08 -6.76 -16.85
N VAL A 106 9.50 -6.41 -15.64
CA VAL A 106 8.70 -5.54 -14.78
C VAL A 106 8.71 -4.15 -15.41
N PRO A 107 7.53 -3.57 -15.76
CA PRO A 107 7.48 -2.24 -16.34
C PRO A 107 8.03 -1.21 -15.37
N ALA A 108 8.61 -0.15 -15.93
CA ALA A 108 8.97 1.01 -15.12
C ALA A 108 7.69 1.61 -14.52
N GLN A 109 7.74 1.92 -13.23
CA GLN A 109 6.72 2.75 -12.62
C GLN A 109 6.85 4.16 -13.20
N PRO A 110 5.74 4.89 -13.42
CA PRO A 110 5.81 6.26 -13.88
C PRO A 110 6.63 7.11 -12.90
N SER A 111 7.40 8.06 -13.43
CA SER A 111 8.15 9.05 -12.65
C SER A 111 7.24 9.76 -11.64
N LYS A 112 7.80 10.36 -10.58
CA LYS A 112 6.99 11.18 -9.64
C LYS A 112 6.26 12.31 -10.37
N GLU A 113 6.92 12.92 -11.35
CA GLU A 113 6.33 13.99 -12.17
C GLU A 113 5.21 13.45 -13.05
N GLU A 114 5.44 12.30 -13.69
CA GLU A 114 4.41 11.62 -14.50
C GLU A 114 3.23 11.18 -13.62
N GLN A 115 3.47 10.70 -12.40
CA GLN A 115 2.42 10.37 -11.43
C GLN A 115 1.61 11.61 -11.07
N GLN A 116 2.26 12.73 -10.78
CA GLN A 116 1.58 14.00 -10.49
C GLN A 116 0.76 14.50 -11.68
N GLN A 117 1.28 14.36 -12.90
CA GLN A 117 0.55 14.71 -14.12
C GLN A 117 -0.67 13.80 -14.33
N LEU A 118 -0.51 12.49 -14.15
CA LEU A 118 -1.60 11.52 -14.25
C LEU A 118 -2.66 11.76 -13.17
N ASP A 119 -2.25 12.09 -11.95
CA ASP A 119 -3.15 12.44 -10.86
C ASP A 119 -3.88 13.77 -11.16
N ALA A 120 -3.18 14.76 -11.69
CA ALA A 120 -3.79 16.03 -12.10
C ALA A 120 -4.80 15.83 -13.24
N GLU A 121 -4.45 15.05 -14.27
CA GLU A 121 -5.34 14.68 -15.38
C GLU A 121 -6.57 13.92 -14.86
N MET A 122 -6.38 12.96 -13.96
CA MET A 122 -7.46 12.23 -13.32
C MET A 122 -8.37 13.17 -12.53
N THR A 123 -7.81 14.12 -11.77
CA THR A 123 -8.62 15.11 -11.03
C THR A 123 -9.36 16.08 -11.95
N ALA A 124 -8.79 16.44 -13.10
CA ALA A 124 -9.44 17.27 -14.11
C ALA A 124 -10.60 16.52 -14.78
N MET A 125 -10.40 15.24 -15.13
CA MET A 125 -11.46 14.37 -15.64
C MET A 125 -12.60 14.16 -14.63
N LEU A 126 -12.29 14.12 -13.33
CA LEU A 126 -13.31 14.09 -12.29
C LEU A 126 -14.03 15.43 -12.10
N ARG A 127 -13.38 16.56 -12.42
CA ARG A 127 -13.99 17.89 -12.38
C ARG A 127 -14.92 18.14 -13.57
N SER A 128 -14.70 17.49 -14.71
CA SER A 128 -15.60 17.61 -15.87
C SER A 128 -16.89 16.81 -15.72
N LEU A 129 -16.99 15.92 -14.74
CA LEU A 129 -18.22 15.18 -14.44
C LEU A 129 -19.12 15.98 -13.47
N PRO A 130 -20.45 15.94 -13.62
CA PRO A 130 -21.39 16.48 -12.65
C PRO A 130 -21.14 15.96 -11.23
N GLU A 131 -21.36 16.80 -10.22
CA GLU A 131 -21.00 16.49 -8.82
C GLU A 131 -21.64 15.18 -8.31
N ARG A 132 -22.90 14.90 -8.68
CA ARG A 132 -23.58 13.62 -8.37
C ARG A 132 -22.80 12.42 -8.92
N LYS A 133 -22.34 12.49 -10.18
CA LYS A 133 -21.57 11.45 -10.87
C LYS A 133 -20.15 11.33 -10.28
N ARG A 134 -19.51 12.46 -9.98
CA ARG A 134 -18.21 12.52 -9.30
C ARG A 134 -18.24 11.88 -7.91
N ARG A 135 -19.22 12.23 -7.06
CA ARG A 135 -19.39 11.64 -5.72
C ARG A 135 -19.65 10.14 -5.80
N THR A 136 -20.40 9.69 -6.80
CA THR A 136 -20.64 8.26 -7.07
C THR A 136 -19.35 7.53 -7.42
N PHE A 137 -18.52 8.12 -8.29
CA PHE A 137 -17.21 7.55 -8.63
C PHE A 137 -16.26 7.52 -7.42
N MET A 138 -16.21 8.58 -6.61
CA MET A 138 -15.39 8.63 -5.38
C MET A 138 -15.86 7.60 -4.34
N ARG A 139 -17.18 7.42 -4.17
CA ARG A 139 -17.75 6.35 -3.34
C ARG A 139 -17.39 4.98 -3.89
N TYR A 140 -17.43 4.77 -5.21
CA TYR A 140 -16.98 3.53 -5.83
C TYR A 140 -15.49 3.28 -5.56
N MET A 141 -14.62 4.28 -5.70
CA MET A 141 -13.19 4.22 -5.37
C MET A 141 -12.96 3.84 -3.90
N ASN A 142 -13.69 4.43 -2.97
CA ASN A 142 -13.50 4.27 -1.53
C ASN A 142 -14.27 3.08 -0.91
N GLY A 143 -15.37 2.63 -1.53
CA GLY A 143 -16.31 1.65 -0.97
C GLY A 143 -15.70 0.26 -0.72
N LYS A 144 -14.84 -0.24 -1.62
CA LYS A 144 -14.16 -1.54 -1.41
C LYS A 144 -13.13 -1.53 -0.27
N GLN A 145 -12.68 -0.36 0.20
CA GLN A 145 -11.85 -0.29 1.41
C GLN A 145 -12.68 -0.62 2.65
N GLN A 146 -13.96 -0.25 2.67
CA GLN A 146 -14.87 -0.58 3.77
C GLN A 146 -15.33 -2.05 3.71
N ASP A 147 -15.54 -2.63 2.54
CA ASP A 147 -15.89 -4.06 2.39
C ASP A 147 -14.76 -5.00 2.80
N LYS A 148 -13.49 -4.67 2.49
CA LYS A 148 -12.33 -5.41 2.98
C LYS A 148 -12.18 -5.27 4.51
N LYS A 149 -12.51 -4.11 5.08
CA LYS A 149 -12.49 -3.87 6.55
C LYS A 149 -13.63 -4.61 7.25
N LYS A 150 -14.82 -4.69 6.64
CA LYS A 150 -15.97 -5.52 7.10
C LYS A 150 -15.67 -7.02 7.02
N LYS A 151 -15.17 -7.55 5.90
CA LYS A 151 -14.75 -8.95 5.77
C LYS A 151 -13.65 -9.36 6.75
N ARG A 152 -12.67 -8.48 7.03
CA ARG A 152 -11.66 -8.71 8.09
C ARG A 152 -12.26 -8.71 9.50
N LYS A 153 -13.26 -7.86 9.78
CA LYS A 153 -13.99 -7.87 11.05
C LYS A 153 -14.88 -9.12 11.20
N GLU A 154 -15.53 -9.60 10.15
CA GLU A 154 -16.33 -10.84 10.18
C GLU A 154 -15.48 -12.09 10.36
N ASN A 155 -14.34 -12.21 9.68
CA ASN A 155 -13.42 -13.33 9.86
C ASN A 155 -12.79 -13.35 11.27
N SER A 156 -12.56 -12.18 11.88
CA SER A 156 -12.11 -12.07 13.28
C SER A 156 -13.18 -12.56 14.27
N LYS A 157 -14.46 -12.22 14.02
CA LYS A 157 -15.60 -12.68 14.84
C LYS A 157 -15.87 -14.18 14.70
N HIS A 158 -15.68 -14.77 13.52
CA HIS A 158 -15.79 -16.22 13.33
C HIS A 158 -14.67 -16.99 14.06
N ASN A 159 -13.44 -16.46 14.10
CA ASN A 159 -12.32 -17.12 14.78
C ASN A 159 -12.41 -17.04 16.32
N ALA A 160 -13.02 -15.97 16.86
CA ALA A 160 -13.33 -15.85 18.29
C ALA A 160 -14.42 -16.84 18.76
N LYS A 161 -15.31 -17.29 17.88
CA LYS A 161 -16.39 -18.23 18.21
C LYS A 161 -15.92 -19.69 18.19
N VAL A 162 -14.89 -20.02 17.42
CA VAL A 162 -14.26 -21.36 17.40
C VAL A 162 -13.33 -21.57 18.61
N GLY A 163 -12.67 -20.52 19.11
CA GLY A 163 -11.80 -20.59 20.29
C GLY A 163 -12.52 -20.75 21.64
N LYS A 164 -13.85 -20.59 21.69
CA LYS A 164 -14.65 -20.72 22.93
C LYS A 164 -15.26 -22.12 23.11
N SER A 165 -15.04 -23.05 22.17
CA SER A 165 -15.59 -24.42 22.22
C SER A 165 -14.63 -25.47 22.81
N LEU A 166 -13.42 -25.09 23.25
CA LEU A 166 -12.38 -26.05 23.72
C LEU A 166 -11.95 -25.84 25.19
N LEU A 167 -12.70 -25.06 25.97
CA LEU A 167 -12.36 -24.81 27.38
C LEU A 167 -13.58 -25.10 28.26
N GLU A 168 -13.85 -26.39 28.43
CA GLU A 168 -14.61 -26.91 29.56
C GLU A 168 -14.05 -28.31 29.86
N TYR A 169 -13.88 -28.64 31.15
CA TYR A 169 -12.98 -29.65 31.73
C TYR A 169 -11.50 -29.19 31.74
N GLU A 170 -10.87 -28.82 32.86
CA GLU A 170 -10.96 -29.36 34.23
C GLU A 170 -10.90 -28.25 35.28
N GLN A 171 -11.71 -28.40 36.33
CA GLN A 171 -11.56 -27.70 37.61
C GLN A 171 -10.42 -28.34 38.41
N GLY A 172 -9.57 -27.51 38.98
CA GLY A 172 -8.55 -27.88 39.97
C GLY A 172 -7.83 -26.63 40.44
N GLU A 173 -8.16 -26.22 41.66
CA GLU A 173 -7.82 -24.98 42.34
C GLU A 173 -6.30 -24.83 42.61
N GLU A 174 -5.78 -23.60 42.51
CA GLU A 174 -4.97 -22.99 43.57
C GLU A 174 -4.81 -21.48 43.35
N GLU A 175 -5.05 -20.75 44.43
CA GLU A 175 -5.19 -19.32 44.56
C GLU A 175 -3.81 -18.65 44.78
N SER A 176 -3.49 -17.59 44.04
CA SER A 176 -2.67 -16.50 44.56
C SER A 176 -2.85 -15.22 43.75
N LYS A 177 -3.44 -14.24 44.41
CA LYS A 177 -3.56 -12.83 44.04
C LYS A 177 -2.20 -12.22 43.74
N GLU A 178 -2.14 -11.37 42.71
CA GLU A 178 -1.56 -10.04 42.82
C GLU A 178 -2.14 -9.15 41.70
N LYS A 179 -2.74 -8.04 42.13
CA LYS A 179 -3.27 -6.97 41.30
C LYS A 179 -2.12 -6.01 41.02
N GLU A 180 -1.87 -5.71 39.76
CA GLU A 180 -1.25 -4.44 39.39
C GLU A 180 -2.06 -3.80 38.26
N ASP A 181 -2.86 -2.81 38.68
CA ASP A 181 -3.33 -1.71 37.86
C ASP A 181 -2.11 -0.98 37.28
N ASN A 182 -2.07 -0.80 35.97
CA ASN A 182 -1.46 0.37 35.35
C ASN A 182 -2.28 0.73 34.12
N ASN A 183 -3.24 1.64 34.32
CA ASN A 183 -3.76 2.49 33.26
C ASN A 183 -2.67 3.51 32.95
N ASP A 184 -2.04 3.37 31.78
CA ASP A 184 -1.33 4.49 31.15
C ASP A 184 -2.04 4.77 29.83
N ASP A 185 -2.96 5.74 29.91
CA ASP A 185 -3.39 6.56 28.79
C ASP A 185 -2.17 7.36 28.30
N ASP A 186 -1.55 6.93 27.19
CA ASP A 186 -0.60 7.75 26.44
C ASP A 186 -1.19 8.09 25.07
N ASP A 187 -1.82 9.27 25.04
CA ASP A 187 -2.33 9.98 23.88
C ASP A 187 -1.14 10.53 23.08
N SER A 188 -0.65 9.73 22.13
CA SER A 188 0.34 10.19 21.16
C SER A 188 -0.23 10.17 19.75
N ASP A 189 -0.64 11.37 19.33
CA ASP A 189 -0.89 11.81 17.96
C ASP A 189 0.23 11.39 17.00
N ASP A 190 0.07 10.21 16.36
CA ASP A 190 0.90 9.78 15.23
C ASP A 190 0.13 10.04 13.94
N SER A 191 0.41 11.21 13.35
CA SER A 191 0.00 11.62 12.02
C SER A 191 0.49 10.61 10.97
N HIS A 192 -0.28 9.55 10.77
CA HIS A 192 -0.05 8.53 9.76
C HIS A 192 -0.30 9.12 8.37
N VAL A 193 0.74 9.63 7.72
CA VAL A 193 0.70 9.95 6.29
C VAL A 193 0.39 8.65 5.54
N PRO A 194 -0.78 8.50 4.89
CA PRO A 194 -1.17 7.23 4.31
C PRO A 194 -0.35 6.99 3.05
N GLU A 195 0.55 6.02 3.14
CA GLU A 195 1.26 5.39 2.03
C GLU A 195 0.27 5.00 0.94
N SER A 196 0.54 5.44 -0.31
CA SER A 196 -0.26 5.22 -1.51
C SER A 196 -0.68 3.74 -1.64
N LYS A 197 -1.94 3.46 -1.28
CA LYS A 197 -2.50 2.11 -1.30
C LYS A 197 -2.78 1.72 -2.75
N HIS A 198 -1.94 0.83 -3.27
CA HIS A 198 -2.08 0.14 -4.55
C HIS A 198 -3.54 -0.18 -4.90
N VAL A 199 -4.07 0.52 -5.90
CA VAL A 199 -5.43 0.38 -6.42
C VAL A 199 -5.59 -1.05 -6.96
N THR A 200 -6.51 -1.82 -6.38
CA THR A 200 -6.74 -3.24 -6.75
C THR A 200 -7.77 -3.40 -7.87
N ARG A 201 -7.95 -2.40 -8.73
CA ARG A 201 -8.86 -2.44 -9.86
C ARG A 201 -8.05 -2.42 -11.15
N THR A 202 -8.49 -3.20 -12.13
CA THR A 202 -7.88 -3.15 -13.45
C THR A 202 -8.20 -1.79 -14.08
N LYS A 203 -7.29 -1.29 -14.93
CA LYS A 203 -7.48 -0.03 -15.66
C LYS A 203 -8.80 -0.05 -16.47
N GLN A 204 -9.19 -1.23 -16.97
CA GLN A 204 -10.40 -1.45 -17.75
C GLN A 204 -11.68 -1.21 -16.93
N GLU A 205 -11.78 -1.78 -15.71
CA GLU A 205 -12.95 -1.57 -14.83
C GLU A 205 -13.18 -0.10 -14.46
N LEU A 206 -12.11 0.69 -14.33
CA LEU A 206 -12.20 2.12 -14.01
C LEU A 206 -12.72 2.93 -15.20
N LEU A 207 -12.21 2.63 -16.40
CA LEU A 207 -12.63 3.27 -17.64
C LEU A 207 -14.09 2.92 -17.97
N GLU A 208 -14.50 1.67 -17.78
CA GLU A 208 -15.89 1.25 -17.94
C GLU A 208 -16.83 1.97 -16.97
N LYS A 209 -16.43 2.14 -15.71
CA LYS A 209 -17.26 2.87 -14.73
C LYS A 209 -17.36 4.37 -15.08
N LEU A 210 -16.27 4.98 -15.54
CA LEU A 210 -16.29 6.36 -16.03
C LEU A 210 -17.22 6.51 -17.24
N ASN A 211 -17.10 5.63 -18.23
CA ASN A 211 -17.95 5.64 -19.43
C ASN A 211 -19.43 5.40 -19.08
N SER A 212 -19.74 4.50 -18.14
CA SER A 212 -21.12 4.28 -17.68
C SER A 212 -21.73 5.50 -17.00
N LEU A 213 -20.92 6.30 -16.29
CA LEU A 213 -21.39 7.52 -15.65
C LEU A 213 -21.53 8.66 -16.66
N ALA A 214 -20.69 8.72 -17.69
CA ALA A 214 -20.79 9.71 -18.76
C ALA A 214 -22.06 9.51 -19.60
N ASN A 215 -22.39 8.26 -19.95
CA ASN A 215 -23.45 7.94 -20.92
C ASN A 215 -24.85 7.73 -20.34
N ASN A 216 -25.01 7.69 -19.02
CA ASN A 216 -26.34 7.74 -18.41
C ASN A 216 -26.81 9.20 -18.40
N GLU A 217 -27.50 9.60 -19.47
CA GLU A 217 -28.54 10.63 -19.44
C GLU A 217 -29.76 10.00 -18.72
N ASP A 218 -30.55 10.80 -18.00
CA ASP A 218 -31.65 10.42 -17.09
C ASP A 218 -31.14 9.97 -15.69
N ASP A 219 -31.50 10.60 -14.55
CA ASP A 219 -32.76 11.21 -14.17
C ASP A 219 -32.66 12.71 -13.85
N ASP A 220 -33.27 13.52 -14.72
CA ASP A 220 -33.95 14.76 -14.35
C ASP A 220 -35.29 14.38 -13.71
N GLU A 221 -35.27 13.83 -12.51
CA GLU A 221 -36.46 13.88 -11.65
C GLU A 221 -36.41 15.24 -10.96
N GLY A 222 -37.23 16.15 -11.48
CA GLY A 222 -37.47 17.45 -10.90
C GLY A 222 -37.94 17.31 -9.47
N ASP A 223 -37.07 17.73 -8.54
CA ASP A 223 -37.52 18.10 -7.20
C ASP A 223 -38.05 19.52 -7.33
N ALA A 224 -39.35 19.63 -7.55
CA ALA A 224 -40.10 20.85 -7.28
C ALA A 224 -40.09 21.02 -5.77
N ASP A 225 -39.02 21.62 -5.23
CA ASP A 225 -39.07 22.23 -3.91
C ASP A 225 -39.99 23.44 -4.04
N GLU A 226 -41.29 23.19 -3.84
CA GLU A 226 -42.30 24.22 -3.65
C GLU A 226 -41.85 25.10 -2.47
N ASP A 227 -41.59 26.37 -2.79
CA ASP A 227 -41.37 27.44 -1.84
C ASP A 227 -42.53 27.49 -0.85
N ASN A 228 -42.38 26.91 0.34
CA ASN A 228 -43.24 27.20 1.48
C ASN A 228 -42.49 28.12 2.46
N PHE A 229 -42.39 29.39 2.05
CA PHE A 229 -42.12 30.52 2.92
C PHE A 229 -43.35 30.74 3.80
N ASP A 230 -43.46 30.01 4.91
CA ASP A 230 -44.43 30.32 5.95
C ASP A 230 -43.74 31.17 7.02
N SER A 231 -43.88 32.47 6.81
CA SER A 231 -43.57 33.51 7.78
C SER A 231 -44.71 33.56 8.80
N ASP A 232 -44.62 32.80 9.89
CA ASP A 232 -45.48 33.06 11.05
C ASP A 232 -44.70 33.70 12.19
N SER A 233 -44.83 35.03 12.18
CA SER A 233 -44.54 35.93 13.28
C SER A 233 -45.69 35.81 14.30
N SER A 234 -45.42 35.24 15.47
CA SER A 234 -46.27 35.48 16.64
C SER A 234 -45.44 35.89 17.85
N ASP A 235 -45.49 37.20 18.10
CA ASP A 235 -45.44 37.79 19.43
C ASP A 235 -46.29 36.97 20.41
N TYR A 236 -45.69 36.60 21.55
CA TYR A 236 -46.47 36.42 22.78
C TYR A 236 -45.68 36.94 23.98
N ASP A 237 -46.04 38.17 24.29
CA ASP A 237 -45.85 38.90 25.54
C ASP A 237 -46.61 38.19 26.69
N SER A 238 -45.98 38.01 27.85
CA SER A 238 -46.65 38.14 29.15
C SER A 238 -45.68 38.04 30.33
N GLU A 239 -45.83 39.06 31.17
CA GLU A 239 -45.20 39.40 32.43
C GLU A 239 -45.44 38.43 33.60
N SER A 240 -44.69 38.74 34.69
CA SER A 240 -45.02 38.55 36.11
C SER A 240 -44.82 37.15 36.72
N ASP A 241 -44.27 36.96 37.92
CA ASP A 241 -43.83 37.86 39.01
C ASP A 241 -43.10 37.03 40.09
N GLU A 242 -42.41 37.74 41.00
CA GLU A 242 -41.95 37.36 42.37
C GLU A 242 -40.93 36.21 42.52
N GLU A 243 -39.83 36.34 43.28
CA GLU A 243 -39.63 36.88 44.64
C GLU A 243 -38.23 37.51 44.82
#